data_AF-A0A6P0X7K9-F1
#
_entry.id   AF-A0A6P0X7K9-F1
#
_cell.length_a   1.000
_cell.length_b   1.000
_cell.length_c   1.000
_cell.angle_alpha   90.00
_cell.angle_beta   90.00
_cell.angle_gamma   90.00
#
_symmetry.space_group_name_H-M   'P 1'
#
loop_
_entity.id
_entity.type
_entity.pdbx_description
1 polymer ?
#
loop_
_entity_poly.entity_id
_entity_poly.type
_entity_poly.pdbx_seq_one_letter_code
_entity_poly.pdbx_strand_id
1 'polypeptide(L)'
;MGRGDAGTRGRGDAETWGRGDAGTGNRGRWGQDISSDLSNIPTTSSQFSILNSQFLIKDLAAKQLLILWVSLPLTIGFTLLGGAQPILPTWSMPGFWGLTLLLGYKAVGWQQQSRRRVRRWLRGTGLFLGSCILLVLLHVTTGTLQKSGQYALFGGFLPVKDDPSTELIDIMQLRRGFQESPILNPALQNSGFVFTNGFYLGGMVGMALSPITTTPITCFGEDVRGFAFWSEPEEWLGKEGLYVTLERFHDLFELTDSYRPYFSSFQEIATVPIRRGGAVTEVFHVYQTGKMLKPYP
;
A
#
# COMPACT_ATOMS: atom_id res chain seq x y z
N MET A 1 18.57 -47.41 16.71
CA MET A 1 18.14 -46.68 17.92
C MET A 1 17.39 -45.45 17.43
N GLY A 2 16.10 -45.18 17.61
CA GLY A 2 14.94 -45.83 18.24
C GLY A 2 13.81 -44.77 18.22
N ARG A 3 12.57 -45.17 17.83
CA ARG A 3 11.22 -44.60 18.13
C ARG A 3 11.00 -43.07 17.94
N GLY A 4 9.91 -42.54 17.39
CA GLY A 4 8.52 -42.97 17.23
C GLY A 4 7.58 -41.84 17.72
N ASP A 5 6.73 -41.31 16.83
CA ASP A 5 5.37 -40.74 16.94
C ASP A 5 4.90 -39.64 17.94
N ALA A 6 3.89 -38.91 17.42
CA ALA A 6 2.77 -38.17 18.05
C ALA A 6 3.08 -36.78 18.65
N GLY A 7 2.31 -35.69 18.47
CA GLY A 7 0.95 -35.48 17.95
C GLY A 7 0.08 -34.78 19.01
N THR A 8 -0.31 -33.51 18.81
CA THR A 8 -1.42 -32.80 19.51
C THR A 8 -1.76 -31.51 18.71
N ARG A 9 -2.93 -31.35 18.07
CA ARG A 9 -4.24 -30.81 18.58
C ARG A 9 -4.05 -29.62 19.54
N GLY A 10 -4.61 -28.42 19.34
CA GLY A 10 -5.88 -28.03 18.70
C GLY A 10 -6.96 -27.85 19.77
N ARG A 11 -7.21 -26.60 20.22
CA ARG A 11 -8.36 -26.04 20.99
C ARG A 11 -7.96 -24.59 21.35
N GLY A 12 -8.76 -23.53 21.22
CA GLY A 12 -10.20 -23.40 21.01
C GLY A 12 -10.82 -22.78 22.26
N ASP A 13 -10.68 -21.47 22.45
CA ASP A 13 -11.27 -20.77 23.60
C ASP A 13 -12.40 -19.86 23.13
N ALA A 14 -13.61 -20.39 23.27
CA ALA A 14 -14.87 -19.67 23.23
C ALA A 14 -15.38 -19.47 24.67
N GLU A 15 -15.90 -18.28 24.92
CA GLU A 15 -16.97 -17.94 25.87
C GLU A 15 -16.89 -18.43 27.32
N THR A 16 -16.87 -17.46 28.24
CA THR A 16 -17.65 -17.58 29.49
C THR A 16 -18.34 -16.26 29.81
N TRP A 17 -19.67 -16.26 29.65
CA TRP A 17 -20.59 -15.30 30.24
C TRP A 17 -21.11 -15.85 31.59
N GLY A 18 -21.23 -14.95 32.57
CA GLY A 18 -22.37 -14.92 33.49
C GLY A 18 -22.33 -15.83 34.73
N ARG A 19 -22.08 -15.22 35.89
CA ARG A 19 -22.84 -15.50 37.12
C ARG A 19 -23.04 -14.21 37.90
N GLY A 20 -24.31 -13.92 38.20
CA GLY A 20 -24.69 -12.89 39.15
C GLY A 20 -24.68 -13.45 40.56
N ASP A 21 -24.35 -12.59 41.51
CA ASP A 21 -24.55 -12.82 42.93
C ASP A 21 -25.45 -11.72 43.50
N ALA A 22 -26.55 -12.17 44.10
CA ALA A 22 -27.42 -11.38 44.94
C ALA A 22 -26.96 -11.55 46.40
N GLY A 23 -26.82 -10.44 47.14
CA GLY A 23 -26.48 -10.51 48.56
C GLY A 23 -26.48 -9.15 49.25
N THR A 24 -27.67 -8.72 49.63
CA THR A 24 -28.05 -8.22 50.97
C THR A 24 -27.16 -7.18 51.69
N GLY A 25 -27.75 -5.99 51.90
CA GLY A 25 -27.96 -5.45 53.24
C GLY A 25 -26.87 -4.55 53.83
N ASN A 26 -27.08 -3.24 53.77
CA ASN A 26 -26.94 -2.45 55.00
C ASN A 26 -27.86 -1.21 55.00
N ARG A 27 -28.64 -1.09 56.07
CA ARG A 27 -29.51 0.05 56.39
C ARG A 27 -28.69 1.07 57.19
N GLY A 28 -28.74 2.33 56.77
CA GLY A 28 -28.50 3.51 57.61
C GLY A 28 -29.25 4.67 56.96
N ARG A 29 -30.50 4.94 57.30
CA ARG A 29 -30.95 5.78 58.44
C ARG A 29 -30.29 7.16 58.46
N TRP A 30 -30.62 8.00 57.47
CA TRP A 30 -30.75 9.45 57.65
C TRP A 30 -31.84 9.94 56.71
N GLY A 31 -33.02 10.15 57.27
CA GLY A 31 -34.17 10.69 56.59
C GLY A 31 -35.08 11.29 57.64
N GLN A 32 -34.85 12.57 57.93
CA GLN A 32 -35.81 13.55 58.39
C GLN A 32 -35.08 14.90 58.49
N ASP A 33 -35.81 15.96 58.17
CA ASP A 33 -35.39 17.36 58.13
C ASP A 33 -34.73 17.78 56.81
N ILE A 34 -35.60 18.10 55.83
CA ILE A 34 -35.76 19.43 55.21
C ILE A 34 -36.85 19.23 54.13
N SER A 35 -38.10 19.20 54.58
CA SER A 35 -39.29 19.19 53.72
C SER A 35 -40.17 20.40 54.06
N SER A 36 -39.67 21.61 53.85
CA SER A 36 -40.50 22.82 53.96
C SER A 36 -39.86 24.08 53.37
N ASP A 37 -38.99 23.99 52.35
CA ASP A 37 -38.47 25.23 51.75
C ASP A 37 -38.01 25.12 50.27
N LEU A 38 -38.82 24.46 49.43
CA LEU A 38 -38.59 24.41 47.98
C LEU A 38 -39.76 24.95 47.14
N SER A 39 -40.68 25.70 47.75
CA SER A 39 -41.77 26.34 47.00
C SER A 39 -41.37 27.66 46.33
N ASN A 40 -40.11 28.11 46.44
CA ASN A 40 -39.63 29.35 45.85
C ASN A 40 -38.24 29.22 45.21
N ILE A 41 -37.98 28.14 44.44
CA ILE A 41 -36.87 28.16 43.48
C ILE A 41 -37.41 28.75 42.17
N PRO A 42 -36.92 29.93 41.74
CA PRO A 42 -37.28 30.48 40.44
C PRO A 42 -36.83 29.50 39.35
N THR A 43 -37.61 29.39 38.30
CA THR A 43 -37.44 28.61 37.06
C THR A 43 -36.02 28.68 36.45
N THR A 44 -35.04 28.06 37.10
CA THR A 44 -33.62 28.03 36.70
C THR A 44 -33.27 26.77 35.92
N SER A 45 -34.11 25.73 35.97
CA SER A 45 -33.92 24.48 35.22
C SER A 45 -34.04 24.68 33.70
N SER A 46 -34.93 25.56 33.23
CA SER A 46 -35.05 25.86 31.80
C SER A 46 -33.90 26.74 31.31
N GLN A 47 -33.48 27.74 32.08
CA GLN A 47 -32.36 28.62 31.70
C GLN A 47 -31.02 27.88 31.70
N PHE A 48 -30.77 27.01 32.69
CA PHE A 48 -29.55 26.21 32.76
C PHE A 48 -29.48 25.15 31.63
N SER A 49 -30.60 24.51 31.29
CA SER A 49 -30.66 23.57 30.15
C SER A 49 -30.51 24.27 28.78
N ILE A 50 -31.05 25.48 28.64
CA ILE A 50 -30.84 26.32 27.44
C ILE A 50 -29.38 26.76 27.32
N LEU A 51 -28.73 27.20 28.40
CA LEU A 51 -27.31 27.59 28.38
C LEU A 51 -26.39 26.41 28.06
N ASN A 52 -26.66 25.24 28.64
CA ASN A 52 -25.86 24.04 28.41
C ASN A 52 -26.02 23.50 26.97
N SER A 53 -27.25 23.53 26.42
CA SER A 53 -27.48 23.15 25.01
C SER A 53 -26.83 24.14 24.02
N GLN A 54 -26.87 25.44 24.30
CA GLN A 54 -26.17 26.44 23.48
C GLN A 54 -24.65 26.26 23.53
N PHE A 55 -24.09 25.94 24.70
CA PHE A 55 -22.67 25.66 24.84
C PHE A 55 -22.25 24.42 24.04
N LEU A 56 -22.98 23.31 24.15
CA LEU A 56 -22.72 22.08 23.40
C LEU A 56 -22.82 22.28 21.88
N ILE A 57 -23.78 23.07 21.40
CA ILE A 57 -23.91 23.40 19.97
C ILE A 57 -22.70 24.21 19.48
N LYS A 58 -22.26 25.20 20.25
CA LYS A 58 -21.08 26.02 19.93
C LYS A 58 -19.81 25.19 19.93
N ASP A 59 -19.63 24.31 20.91
CA ASP A 59 -18.49 23.39 21.00
C ASP A 59 -18.43 22.41 19.83
N LEU A 60 -19.57 21.79 19.47
CA LEU A 60 -19.64 20.91 18.31
C LEU A 60 -19.34 21.65 16.99
N ALA A 61 -19.86 22.87 16.83
CA ALA A 61 -19.59 23.69 15.66
C ALA A 61 -18.09 24.07 15.57
N ALA A 62 -17.47 24.43 16.70
CA ALA A 62 -16.03 24.72 16.75
C ALA A 62 -15.19 23.49 16.39
N LYS A 63 -15.55 22.30 16.90
CA LYS A 63 -14.88 21.03 16.54
C LYS A 63 -15.01 20.71 15.05
N GLN A 64 -16.19 20.89 14.46
CA GLN A 64 -16.40 20.68 13.03
C GLN A 64 -15.56 21.65 12.19
N LEU A 65 -15.53 22.91 12.59
CA LEU A 65 -14.76 23.95 11.91
C LEU A 65 -13.26 23.66 11.99
N LEU A 66 -12.75 23.23 13.15
CA LEU A 66 -11.36 22.81 13.32
C LEU A 66 -11.01 21.65 12.37
N ILE A 67 -11.84 20.59 12.35
CA ILE A 67 -11.63 19.45 11.44
C ILE A 67 -11.60 19.94 10.00
N LEU A 68 -12.52 20.81 9.60
CA LEU A 68 -12.58 21.35 8.25
C LEU A 68 -11.32 22.16 7.90
N TRP A 69 -10.87 23.05 8.78
CA TRP A 69 -9.67 23.88 8.57
C TRP A 69 -8.38 23.07 8.46
N VAL A 70 -8.28 21.95 9.16
CA VAL A 70 -7.12 21.06 9.04
C VAL A 70 -7.25 20.20 7.77
N SER A 71 -8.42 19.67 7.51
CA SER A 71 -8.61 18.63 6.50
C SER A 71 -8.69 19.18 5.08
N LEU A 72 -9.43 20.28 4.89
CA LEU A 72 -9.70 20.86 3.57
C LEU A 72 -8.43 21.33 2.84
N PRO A 73 -7.51 22.11 3.45
CA PRO A 73 -6.30 22.54 2.75
C PRO A 73 -5.36 21.36 2.46
N LEU A 74 -5.30 20.35 3.33
CA LEU A 74 -4.51 19.14 3.06
C LEU A 74 -5.08 18.36 1.88
N THR A 75 -6.40 18.11 1.86
CA THR A 75 -7.06 17.42 0.74
C THR A 75 -6.89 18.21 -0.55
N ILE A 76 -7.29 19.48 -0.60
CA ILE A 76 -7.23 20.28 -1.82
C ILE A 76 -5.78 20.50 -2.25
N GLY A 77 -4.90 20.91 -1.32
CA GLY A 77 -3.51 21.22 -1.60
C GLY A 77 -2.76 20.02 -2.17
N PHE A 78 -2.84 18.86 -1.52
CA PHE A 78 -2.17 17.66 -2.03
C PHE A 78 -2.88 17.06 -3.25
N THR A 79 -4.20 17.16 -3.39
CA THR A 79 -4.87 16.70 -4.63
C THR A 79 -4.46 17.56 -5.83
N LEU A 80 -4.38 18.89 -5.69
CA LEU A 80 -3.92 19.78 -6.76
C LEU A 80 -2.43 19.57 -7.05
N LEU A 81 -1.60 19.44 -6.01
CA LEU A 81 -0.18 19.16 -6.16
C LEU A 81 0.05 17.80 -6.85
N GLY A 82 -0.75 16.78 -6.52
CA GLY A 82 -0.72 15.47 -7.19
C GLY A 82 -1.20 15.49 -8.65
N GLY A 83 -1.97 16.49 -9.04
CA GLY A 83 -2.29 16.74 -10.45
C GLY A 83 -1.15 17.43 -11.21
N ALA A 84 -0.25 18.12 -10.51
CA ALA A 84 0.84 18.89 -11.11
C ALA A 84 2.22 18.23 -10.99
N GLN A 85 2.43 17.41 -9.96
CA GLN A 85 3.71 16.79 -9.63
C GLN A 85 3.53 15.33 -9.21
N PRO A 86 4.54 14.46 -9.46
CA PRO A 86 4.55 13.10 -8.94
C PRO A 86 4.76 13.13 -7.41
N ILE A 87 3.68 13.28 -6.66
CA ILE A 87 3.67 13.08 -5.21
C ILE A 87 2.97 11.76 -4.89
N LEU A 88 3.34 11.15 -3.76
CA LEU A 88 2.68 9.92 -3.34
C LEU A 88 1.20 10.25 -3.01
N PRO A 89 0.22 9.49 -3.54
CA PRO A 89 -1.20 9.73 -3.27
C PRO A 89 -1.56 9.74 -1.77
N THR A 90 -0.74 9.06 -0.97
CA THR A 90 -0.87 8.92 0.49
C THR A 90 -0.83 10.27 1.23
N TRP A 91 -0.23 11.31 0.66
CA TRP A 91 -0.11 12.61 1.31
C TRP A 91 -1.45 13.33 1.47
N SER A 92 -2.43 13.03 0.61
CA SER A 92 -3.78 13.57 0.73
C SER A 92 -4.63 12.85 1.79
N MET A 93 -4.25 11.63 2.20
CA MET A 93 -5.06 10.76 3.05
C MET A 93 -5.44 11.37 4.41
N PRO A 94 -4.54 12.05 5.15
CA PRO A 94 -4.91 12.65 6.44
C PRO A 94 -6.06 13.66 6.32
N GLY A 95 -6.06 14.47 5.25
CA GLY A 95 -7.17 15.39 4.98
C GLY A 95 -8.47 14.64 4.65
N PHE A 96 -8.39 13.61 3.82
CA PHE A 96 -9.57 12.81 3.48
C PHE A 96 -10.21 12.13 4.70
N TRP A 97 -9.41 11.65 5.66
CA TRP A 97 -9.93 11.04 6.88
C TRP A 97 -10.77 12.03 7.70
N GLY A 98 -10.29 13.26 7.90
CA GLY A 98 -11.05 14.27 8.63
C GLY A 98 -12.34 14.70 7.89
N LEU A 99 -12.28 14.88 6.56
CA LEU A 99 -13.49 15.16 5.77
C LEU A 99 -14.51 14.01 5.83
N THR A 100 -14.05 12.76 5.90
CA THR A 100 -14.92 11.58 6.01
C THR A 100 -15.72 11.58 7.32
N LEU A 101 -15.14 12.05 8.43
CA LEU A 101 -15.86 12.20 9.70
C LEU A 101 -16.99 13.24 9.59
N LEU A 102 -16.71 14.38 8.95
CA LEU A 102 -17.72 15.44 8.72
C LEU A 102 -18.83 14.96 7.79
N LEU A 103 -18.46 14.23 6.73
CA LEU A 103 -19.42 13.60 5.82
C LEU A 103 -20.33 12.61 6.57
N GLY A 104 -19.76 11.77 7.45
CA GLY A 104 -20.50 10.84 8.29
C GLY A 104 -21.50 11.57 9.19
N TYR A 105 -21.08 12.64 9.88
CA TYR A 105 -21.96 13.46 10.70
C TYR A 105 -23.14 14.04 9.90
N LYS A 106 -22.88 14.62 8.72
CA LYS A 106 -23.93 15.17 7.86
C LYS A 106 -24.85 14.08 7.29
N ALA A 107 -24.30 12.91 6.95
CA ALA A 107 -25.06 11.79 6.43
C ALA A 107 -26.11 11.28 7.43
N VAL A 108 -25.86 11.34 8.74
CA VAL A 108 -26.87 11.03 9.76
C VAL A 108 -28.08 11.95 9.66
N GLY A 109 -27.86 13.26 9.50
CA GLY A 109 -28.93 14.23 9.28
C GLY A 109 -29.72 13.96 8.00
N TRP A 110 -29.03 13.65 6.90
CA TRP A 110 -29.68 13.28 5.64
C TRP A 110 -30.50 11.98 5.75
N GLN A 111 -30.04 11.04 6.57
CA GLN A 111 -30.74 9.78 6.81
C GLN A 111 -32.05 9.99 7.57
N GLN A 112 -32.09 10.95 8.49
CA GLN A 112 -33.33 11.36 9.18
C GLN A 112 -34.34 11.97 8.21
N GLN A 113 -33.89 12.78 7.24
CA GLN A 113 -34.76 13.36 6.21
C GLN A 113 -35.25 12.31 5.20
N SER A 114 -34.36 11.43 4.72
CA SER A 114 -34.73 10.35 3.81
C SER A 114 -33.72 9.22 3.79
N ARG A 115 -34.04 8.12 4.48
CA ARG A 115 -33.28 6.87 4.43
C ARG A 115 -33.11 6.32 3.00
N ARG A 116 -34.11 6.50 2.15
CA ARG A 116 -34.08 6.01 0.76
C ARG A 116 -33.06 6.78 -0.09
N ARG A 117 -32.94 8.10 0.11
CA ARG A 117 -31.95 8.93 -0.61
C ARG A 117 -30.52 8.54 -0.24
N VAL A 118 -30.21 8.45 1.05
CA VAL A 118 -28.87 8.03 1.52
C VAL A 118 -28.51 6.64 1.00
N ARG A 119 -29.45 5.68 1.03
CA ARG A 119 -29.22 4.34 0.49
C ARG A 119 -28.95 4.34 -1.02
N ARG A 120 -29.69 5.14 -1.79
CA ARG A 120 -29.47 5.28 -3.24
C ARG A 120 -28.14 5.96 -3.54
N TRP A 121 -27.77 6.99 -2.77
CA TRP A 121 -26.47 7.65 -2.88
C TRP A 121 -25.33 6.65 -2.62
N LEU A 122 -25.35 5.94 -1.49
CA LEU A 122 -24.31 4.95 -1.17
C LEU A 122 -24.23 3.83 -2.22
N ARG A 123 -25.39 3.31 -2.67
CA ARG A 123 -25.42 2.31 -3.75
C ARG A 123 -24.88 2.86 -5.06
N GLY A 124 -25.26 4.08 -5.42
CA GLY A 124 -24.79 4.75 -6.63
C GLY A 124 -23.28 4.97 -6.59
N THR A 125 -22.75 5.51 -5.49
CA THR A 125 -21.31 5.70 -5.28
C THR A 125 -20.57 4.36 -5.30
N GLY A 126 -21.08 3.34 -4.62
CA GLY A 126 -20.48 2.01 -4.61
C GLY A 126 -20.45 1.36 -6.01
N LEU A 127 -21.56 1.45 -6.76
CA LEU A 127 -21.63 0.97 -8.14
C LEU A 127 -20.68 1.73 -9.06
N PHE A 128 -20.63 3.07 -8.92
CA PHE A 128 -19.74 3.91 -9.70
C PHE A 128 -18.26 3.57 -9.44
N LEU A 129 -17.84 3.59 -8.17
CA LEU A 129 -16.46 3.27 -7.79
C LEU A 129 -16.10 1.84 -8.17
N GLY A 130 -17.00 0.88 -7.93
CA GLY A 130 -16.80 -0.51 -8.34
C GLY A 130 -16.61 -0.66 -9.85
N SER A 131 -17.40 0.09 -10.64
CA SER A 131 -17.25 0.10 -12.10
C SER A 131 -15.92 0.73 -12.53
N CYS A 132 -15.52 1.86 -11.94
CA CYS A 132 -14.22 2.48 -12.22
C CYS A 132 -13.06 1.56 -11.88
N ILE A 133 -13.08 0.92 -10.70
CA ILE A 133 -12.05 -0.05 -10.29
C ILE A 133 -12.02 -1.23 -11.25
N LEU A 134 -13.18 -1.76 -11.66
CA LEU A 134 -13.24 -2.86 -12.61
C LEU A 134 -12.66 -2.46 -13.97
N LEU A 135 -12.92 -1.26 -14.46
CA LEU A 135 -12.33 -0.74 -15.70
C LEU A 135 -10.80 -0.57 -15.58
N VAL A 136 -10.33 -0.03 -14.45
CA VAL A 136 -8.89 0.12 -14.18
C VAL A 136 -8.22 -1.25 -14.09
N LEU A 137 -8.78 -2.19 -13.33
CA LEU A 137 -8.25 -3.56 -13.21
C LEU A 137 -8.25 -4.27 -14.56
N LEU A 138 -9.32 -4.12 -15.34
CA LEU A 138 -9.39 -4.67 -16.68
C LEU A 138 -8.25 -4.11 -17.54
N HIS A 139 -8.02 -2.80 -17.52
CA HIS A 139 -6.91 -2.18 -18.26
C HIS A 139 -5.53 -2.62 -17.78
N VAL A 140 -5.29 -2.63 -16.46
CA VAL A 140 -4.01 -3.06 -15.85
C VAL A 140 -3.70 -4.53 -16.15
N THR A 141 -4.72 -5.38 -16.25
CA THR A 141 -4.52 -6.82 -16.50
C THR A 141 -4.43 -7.18 -17.98
N THR A 142 -5.23 -6.53 -18.83
CA THR A 142 -5.39 -6.94 -20.25
C THR A 142 -4.88 -5.91 -21.26
N GLY A 143 -4.59 -4.68 -20.83
CA GLY A 143 -4.16 -3.62 -21.73
C GLY A 143 -5.29 -3.07 -22.61
N THR A 144 -6.55 -3.08 -22.16
CA THR A 144 -7.72 -2.70 -22.99
C THR A 144 -7.67 -1.31 -23.63
N LEU A 145 -6.93 -0.36 -23.05
CA LEU A 145 -6.77 0.98 -23.62
C LEU A 145 -5.49 1.12 -24.47
N GLN A 146 -4.60 0.11 -24.46
CA GLN A 146 -3.32 0.14 -25.16
C GLN A 146 -3.51 -0.11 -26.66
N LYS A 147 -2.87 0.72 -27.50
CA LYS A 147 -2.99 0.63 -28.98
C LYS A 147 -2.53 -0.69 -29.59
N SER A 148 -1.55 -1.36 -28.97
CA SER A 148 -0.93 -2.60 -29.49
C SER A 148 -1.45 -3.87 -28.80
N GLY A 149 -2.45 -3.77 -27.92
CA GLY A 149 -2.99 -4.90 -27.18
C GLY A 149 -3.97 -5.75 -28.01
N GLN A 150 -3.89 -7.07 -27.88
CA GLN A 150 -4.86 -8.02 -28.42
C GLN A 150 -6.29 -7.76 -27.92
N TYR A 151 -6.43 -7.18 -26.73
CA TYR A 151 -7.70 -6.87 -26.08
C TYR A 151 -8.06 -5.38 -26.18
N ALA A 152 -7.46 -4.64 -27.11
CA ALA A 152 -7.68 -3.21 -27.26
C ALA A 152 -9.13 -2.90 -27.65
N LEU A 153 -9.87 -2.27 -26.76
CA LEU A 153 -11.24 -1.80 -27.04
C LEU A 153 -11.16 -0.66 -28.04
N PHE A 154 -11.91 -0.79 -29.15
CA PHE A 154 -11.91 0.18 -30.24
C PHE A 154 -10.51 0.44 -30.84
N GLY A 155 -9.62 -0.56 -30.81
CA GLY A 155 -8.24 -0.44 -31.29
C GLY A 155 -7.28 0.28 -30.34
N GLY A 156 -7.75 0.69 -29.16
CA GLY A 156 -6.93 1.36 -28.14
C GLY A 156 -6.56 2.79 -28.53
N PHE A 157 -6.26 3.62 -27.54
CA PHE A 157 -5.91 5.03 -27.76
C PHE A 157 -4.67 5.48 -26.99
N LEU A 158 -4.18 4.66 -26.07
CA LEU A 158 -2.99 4.94 -25.25
C LEU A 158 -1.79 4.16 -25.80
N PRO A 159 -0.70 4.82 -26.24
CA PRO A 159 0.55 4.13 -26.52
C PRO A 159 1.12 3.49 -25.24
N VAL A 160 1.77 2.33 -25.36
CA VAL A 160 2.32 1.59 -24.21
C VAL A 160 3.33 2.44 -23.42
N LYS A 161 4.19 3.19 -24.11
CA LYS A 161 5.18 4.09 -23.50
C LYS A 161 4.57 5.24 -22.68
N ASP A 162 3.31 5.61 -22.97
CA ASP A 162 2.61 6.73 -22.33
C ASP A 162 1.59 6.21 -21.30
N ASP A 163 1.55 4.89 -21.06
CA ASP A 163 0.62 4.23 -20.15
C ASP A 163 1.25 4.08 -18.75
N PRO A 164 0.84 4.89 -17.75
CA PRO A 164 1.43 4.82 -16.41
C PRO A 164 1.15 3.49 -15.70
N SER A 165 0.22 2.67 -16.21
CA SER A 165 -0.04 1.36 -15.65
C SER A 165 1.06 0.33 -15.97
N THR A 166 2.03 0.64 -16.83
CA THR A 166 3.19 -0.24 -17.08
C THR A 166 4.15 -0.31 -15.88
N GLU A 167 4.11 0.69 -15.00
CA GLU A 167 4.84 0.67 -13.71
C GLU A 167 4.40 -0.50 -12.80
N LEU A 168 3.19 -1.05 -13.03
CA LEU A 168 2.76 -2.30 -12.42
C LEU A 168 3.36 -3.48 -13.20
N ILE A 169 4.59 -3.83 -12.84
CA ILE A 169 5.34 -4.92 -13.46
C ILE A 169 4.80 -6.29 -13.02
N ASP A 170 4.56 -7.17 -13.98
CA ASP A 170 4.19 -8.57 -13.71
C ASP A 170 5.44 -9.40 -13.34
N ILE A 171 5.72 -9.47 -12.04
CA ILE A 171 6.83 -10.25 -11.49
C ILE A 171 6.73 -11.76 -11.78
N MET A 172 5.54 -12.30 -12.10
CA MET A 172 5.37 -13.71 -12.42
C MET A 172 5.89 -14.03 -13.83
N GLN A 173 5.84 -13.06 -14.76
CA GLN A 173 6.49 -13.20 -16.07
C GLN A 173 8.01 -13.16 -15.94
N LEU A 174 8.54 -12.26 -15.10
CA LEU A 174 9.97 -12.24 -14.80
C LEU A 174 10.45 -13.59 -14.22
N ARG A 175 9.73 -14.12 -13.22
CA ARG A 175 10.01 -15.43 -12.62
C ARG A 175 10.03 -16.54 -13.67
N ARG A 176 9.01 -16.63 -14.52
CA ARG A 176 8.92 -17.62 -15.59
C ARG A 176 10.09 -17.48 -16.57
N GLY A 177 10.43 -16.25 -16.95
CA GLY A 177 11.59 -15.99 -17.81
C GLY A 177 12.89 -16.55 -17.24
N PHE A 178 13.12 -16.41 -15.93
CA PHE A 178 14.28 -17.03 -15.26
C PHE A 178 14.17 -18.55 -15.16
N GLN A 179 12.99 -19.11 -14.86
CA GLN A 179 12.80 -20.55 -14.71
C GLN A 179 12.95 -21.31 -16.03
N GLU A 180 12.36 -20.78 -17.10
CA GLU A 180 12.24 -21.44 -18.41
C GLU A 180 13.46 -21.22 -19.30
N SER A 181 14.25 -20.17 -19.06
CA SER A 181 15.43 -19.87 -19.87
C SER A 181 16.59 -20.83 -19.53
N PRO A 182 17.14 -21.55 -20.53
CA PRO A 182 18.29 -22.43 -20.33
C PRO A 182 19.58 -21.66 -20.04
N ILE A 183 19.59 -20.34 -20.20
CA ILE A 183 20.72 -19.46 -19.90
C ILE A 183 20.55 -18.83 -18.51
N LEU A 184 19.36 -18.29 -18.20
CA LEU A 184 19.15 -17.55 -16.95
C LEU A 184 19.05 -18.47 -15.73
N ASN A 185 18.43 -19.65 -15.86
CA ASN A 185 18.28 -20.56 -14.72
C ASN A 185 19.66 -21.00 -14.19
N PRO A 186 20.58 -21.53 -15.01
CA PRO A 186 21.92 -21.88 -14.53
C PRO A 186 22.72 -20.66 -14.06
N ALA A 187 22.62 -19.52 -14.76
CA ALA A 187 23.32 -18.30 -14.36
C ALA A 187 22.88 -17.83 -12.96
N LEU A 188 21.58 -17.93 -12.65
CA LEU A 188 21.03 -17.59 -11.33
C LEU A 188 21.52 -18.55 -10.23
N GLN A 189 21.55 -19.86 -10.50
CA GLN A 189 21.99 -20.86 -9.53
C GLN A 189 23.51 -20.79 -9.25
N ASN A 190 24.30 -20.37 -10.24
CA ASN A 190 25.75 -20.26 -10.11
C ASN A 190 26.22 -18.89 -9.59
N SER A 191 25.32 -17.91 -9.50
CA SER A 191 25.66 -16.57 -9.01
C SER A 191 25.63 -16.50 -7.50
N GLY A 192 26.61 -15.81 -6.92
CA GLY A 192 26.69 -15.60 -5.47
C GLY A 192 25.71 -14.54 -4.95
N PHE A 193 25.20 -13.67 -5.83
CA PHE A 193 24.22 -12.65 -5.52
C PHE A 193 23.53 -12.11 -6.79
N VAL A 194 22.41 -11.41 -6.60
CA VAL A 194 21.73 -10.61 -7.62
C VAL A 194 21.79 -9.16 -7.18
N PHE A 195 21.98 -8.22 -8.10
CA PHE A 195 21.86 -6.80 -7.81
C PHE A 195 21.07 -6.06 -8.87
N THR A 196 20.54 -4.91 -8.46
CA THR A 196 19.76 -4.00 -9.31
C THR A 196 20.25 -2.57 -9.10
N ASN A 197 19.84 -1.65 -9.98
CA ASN A 197 20.23 -0.24 -9.93
C ASN A 197 19.30 0.65 -9.08
N GLY A 198 18.30 0.09 -8.40
CA GLY A 198 17.37 0.86 -7.57
C GLY A 198 16.60 0.01 -6.57
N PHE A 199 16.39 0.54 -5.36
CA PHE A 199 15.83 -0.23 -4.24
C PHE A 199 14.45 -0.85 -4.54
N TYR A 200 13.56 -0.11 -5.20
CA TYR A 200 12.22 -0.59 -5.53
C TYR A 200 12.27 -1.74 -6.56
N LEU A 201 13.23 -1.68 -7.49
CA LEU A 201 13.47 -2.74 -8.47
C LEU A 201 14.03 -3.98 -7.79
N GLY A 202 14.98 -3.82 -6.87
CA GLY A 202 15.50 -4.90 -6.02
C GLY A 202 14.38 -5.62 -5.27
N GLY A 203 13.41 -4.89 -4.71
CA GLY A 203 12.23 -5.48 -4.10
C GLY A 203 11.40 -6.34 -5.06
N MET A 204 11.12 -5.84 -6.28
CA MET A 204 10.34 -6.56 -7.29
C MET A 204 11.08 -7.81 -7.81
N VAL A 205 12.36 -7.68 -8.14
CA VAL A 205 13.20 -8.80 -8.59
C VAL A 205 13.32 -9.84 -7.48
N GLY A 206 13.51 -9.42 -6.23
CA GLY A 206 13.56 -10.32 -5.07
C GLY A 206 12.26 -11.14 -4.92
N MET A 207 11.09 -10.49 -5.05
CA MET A 207 9.79 -11.20 -5.04
C MET A 207 9.60 -12.15 -6.23
N ALA A 208 10.14 -11.79 -7.40
CA ALA A 208 10.10 -12.67 -8.57
C ALA A 208 10.95 -13.93 -8.34
N LEU A 209 12.16 -13.77 -7.80
CA LEU A 209 13.16 -14.83 -7.70
C LEU A 209 13.06 -15.69 -6.43
N SER A 210 12.46 -15.18 -5.35
CA SER A 210 12.45 -15.89 -4.06
C SER A 210 11.87 -17.32 -4.06
N PRO A 211 10.89 -17.68 -4.92
CA PRO A 211 10.40 -19.06 -4.95
C PRO A 211 11.30 -20.02 -5.74
N ILE A 212 12.35 -19.53 -6.40
CA ILE A 212 13.15 -20.32 -7.36
C ILE A 212 14.65 -20.32 -7.01
N THR A 213 15.08 -19.43 -6.12
CA THR A 213 16.43 -19.41 -5.58
C THR A 213 16.46 -18.80 -4.18
N THR A 214 17.52 -19.13 -3.43
CA THR A 214 17.90 -18.44 -2.19
C THR A 214 19.05 -17.46 -2.40
N THR A 215 19.48 -17.22 -3.66
CA THR A 215 20.52 -16.25 -4.00
C THR A 215 20.17 -14.89 -3.40
N PRO A 216 21.05 -14.29 -2.59
CA PRO A 216 20.77 -13.00 -1.96
C PRO A 216 20.65 -11.89 -3.01
N ILE A 217 19.83 -10.89 -2.71
CA ILE A 217 19.62 -9.73 -3.57
C ILE A 217 20.06 -8.45 -2.87
N THR A 218 20.72 -7.57 -3.62
CA THR A 218 21.14 -6.24 -3.17
C THR A 218 20.82 -5.15 -4.19
N CYS A 219 21.13 -3.91 -3.85
CA CYS A 219 20.94 -2.74 -4.72
C CYS A 219 22.23 -1.93 -4.76
N PHE A 220 22.72 -1.67 -5.97
CA PHE A 220 23.86 -0.76 -6.21
C PHE A 220 23.33 0.49 -6.89
N GLY A 221 23.12 1.54 -6.12
CA GLY A 221 22.62 2.82 -6.62
C GLY A 221 22.82 3.91 -5.57
N GLU A 222 22.43 5.15 -5.89
CA GLU A 222 22.52 6.25 -4.93
C GLU A 222 21.53 6.08 -3.75
N ASP A 223 20.40 5.42 -4.01
CA ASP A 223 19.36 5.16 -3.04
C ASP A 223 19.26 3.66 -2.74
N VAL A 224 19.93 3.27 -1.66
CA VAL A 224 20.01 1.89 -1.13
C VAL A 224 19.13 1.67 0.10
N ARG A 225 18.05 2.46 0.25
CA ARG A 225 17.14 2.33 1.40
C ARG A 225 16.71 0.86 1.60
N GLY A 226 16.82 0.40 2.85
CA GLY A 226 16.62 -1.00 3.22
C GLY A 226 17.88 -1.85 3.03
N PHE A 227 18.43 -1.88 1.81
CA PHE A 227 19.60 -2.70 1.45
C PHE A 227 20.87 -2.34 2.23
N ALA A 228 21.06 -1.05 2.57
CA ALA A 228 22.17 -0.58 3.40
C ALA A 228 22.23 -1.21 4.81
N PHE A 229 21.16 -1.86 5.26
CA PHE A 229 21.09 -2.52 6.58
C PHE A 229 20.99 -4.04 6.49
N TRP A 230 20.90 -4.60 5.29
CA TRP A 230 20.70 -6.04 5.07
C TRP A 230 21.95 -6.76 4.56
N SER A 231 22.94 -6.02 4.07
CA SER A 231 24.19 -6.57 3.57
C SER A 231 25.31 -5.55 3.65
N GLU A 232 26.52 -5.99 3.97
CA GLU A 232 27.72 -5.17 3.84
C GLU A 232 28.34 -5.28 2.44
N PRO A 233 28.88 -4.19 1.85
CA PRO A 233 29.52 -4.23 0.52
C PRO A 233 30.62 -5.29 0.36
N GLU A 234 31.35 -5.60 1.43
CA GLU A 234 32.44 -6.58 1.44
C GLU A 234 31.97 -8.03 1.26
N GLU A 235 30.70 -8.32 1.57
CA GLU A 235 30.13 -9.67 1.45
C GLU A 235 30.12 -10.18 0.00
N TRP A 236 30.18 -9.27 -0.96
CA TRP A 236 30.10 -9.57 -2.39
C TRP A 236 31.48 -9.76 -3.05
N LEU A 237 32.56 -9.42 -2.36
CA LEU A 237 33.91 -9.51 -2.88
C LEU A 237 34.27 -10.94 -3.33
N GLY A 238 34.87 -11.04 -4.51
CA GLY A 238 35.28 -12.31 -5.11
C GLY A 238 34.12 -13.20 -5.60
N LYS A 239 32.86 -12.80 -5.41
CA LYS A 239 31.68 -13.50 -5.93
C LYS A 239 31.31 -12.98 -7.32
N GLU A 240 30.74 -13.86 -8.13
CA GLU A 240 30.05 -13.52 -9.37
C GLU A 240 28.59 -13.16 -9.05
N GLY A 241 27.98 -12.33 -9.89
CA GLY A 241 26.61 -11.88 -9.68
C GLY A 241 25.81 -11.74 -10.97
N LEU A 242 24.50 -11.54 -10.79
CA LEU A 242 23.61 -11.12 -11.86
C LEU A 242 23.16 -9.69 -11.63
N TYR A 243 23.39 -8.84 -12.63
CA TYR A 243 22.75 -7.53 -12.69
C TYR A 243 21.41 -7.67 -13.42
N VAL A 244 20.33 -7.23 -12.78
CA VAL A 244 18.99 -7.23 -13.37
C VAL A 244 18.47 -5.80 -13.40
N THR A 245 18.14 -5.31 -14.59
CA THR A 245 17.69 -3.93 -14.80
C THR A 245 16.57 -3.83 -15.82
N LEU A 246 15.88 -2.69 -15.86
CA LEU A 246 14.85 -2.40 -16.87
C LEU A 246 15.48 -1.65 -18.04
N GLU A 247 14.90 -1.80 -19.24
CA GLU A 247 15.31 -1.09 -20.48
C GLU A 247 15.53 0.41 -20.23
N ARG A 248 14.61 1.08 -19.53
CA ARG A 248 14.71 2.52 -19.22
C ARG A 248 15.97 2.92 -18.43
N PHE A 249 16.60 1.98 -17.73
CA PHE A 249 17.86 2.19 -17.01
C PHE A 249 19.06 1.62 -17.77
N HIS A 250 18.84 0.59 -18.58
CA HIS A 250 19.82 0.09 -19.53
C HIS A 250 20.26 1.18 -20.52
N ASP A 251 19.29 1.92 -21.07
CA ASP A 251 19.51 3.01 -22.03
C ASP A 251 20.30 4.20 -21.44
N LEU A 252 20.37 4.30 -20.10
CA LEU A 252 21.26 5.22 -19.42
C LEU A 252 22.68 4.64 -19.44
N PHE A 253 23.36 4.81 -20.58
CA PHE A 253 24.69 4.22 -20.83
C PHE A 253 25.68 4.42 -19.68
N GLU A 254 25.69 5.61 -19.08
CA GLU A 254 26.55 5.94 -17.94
C GLU A 254 26.29 5.07 -16.70
N LEU A 255 25.05 4.65 -16.48
CA LEU A 255 24.66 3.85 -15.32
C LEU A 255 25.18 2.42 -15.43
N THR A 256 24.91 1.73 -16.55
CA THR A 256 25.37 0.35 -16.73
C THR A 256 26.90 0.27 -16.80
N ASP A 257 27.55 1.24 -17.45
CA ASP A 257 29.01 1.28 -17.54
C ASP A 257 29.69 1.61 -16.20
N SER A 258 29.01 2.33 -15.31
CA SER A 258 29.53 2.62 -13.96
C SER A 258 29.84 1.37 -13.14
N TYR A 259 29.16 0.24 -13.41
CA TYR A 259 29.38 -1.02 -12.70
C TYR A 259 30.58 -1.80 -13.23
N ARG A 260 30.97 -1.65 -14.50
CA ARG A 260 32.03 -2.45 -15.13
C ARG A 260 33.36 -2.44 -14.35
N PRO A 261 33.86 -1.32 -13.81
CA PRO A 261 35.12 -1.28 -13.05
C PRO A 261 35.11 -2.08 -11.75
N TYR A 262 33.95 -2.54 -11.27
CA TYR A 262 33.82 -3.33 -10.06
C TYR A 262 33.91 -4.83 -10.30
N PHE A 263 33.89 -5.29 -11.56
CA PHE A 263 33.85 -6.71 -11.91
C PHE A 263 34.93 -7.09 -12.92
N SER A 264 35.40 -8.34 -12.87
CA SER A 264 36.38 -8.84 -13.86
C SER A 264 35.81 -8.98 -15.28
N SER A 265 34.50 -9.13 -15.40
CA SER A 265 33.75 -9.15 -16.66
C SER A 265 32.32 -8.67 -16.41
N PHE A 266 31.65 -8.20 -17.47
CA PHE A 266 30.29 -7.68 -17.38
C PHE A 266 29.60 -7.82 -18.75
N GLN A 267 28.79 -8.85 -18.90
CA GLN A 267 28.22 -9.24 -20.20
C GLN A 267 26.72 -9.47 -20.10
N GLU A 268 25.97 -8.90 -21.04
CA GLU A 268 24.55 -9.20 -21.18
C GLU A 268 24.36 -10.63 -21.67
N ILE A 269 23.56 -11.41 -20.96
CA ILE A 269 23.35 -12.83 -21.26
C ILE A 269 21.94 -13.13 -21.79
N ALA A 270 20.94 -12.33 -21.43
CA ALA A 270 19.59 -12.46 -21.93
C ALA A 270 18.72 -11.24 -21.59
N THR A 271 17.55 -11.19 -22.22
CA THR A 271 16.45 -10.29 -21.86
C THR A 271 15.19 -11.07 -21.49
N VAL A 272 14.33 -10.49 -20.65
CA VAL A 272 13.02 -11.03 -20.29
C VAL A 272 11.95 -9.98 -20.61
N PRO A 273 11.21 -10.13 -21.73
CA PRO A 273 10.14 -9.20 -22.07
C PRO A 273 8.90 -9.47 -21.21
N ILE A 274 8.37 -8.41 -20.61
CA ILE A 274 7.09 -8.42 -19.90
C ILE A 274 6.00 -7.97 -20.86
N ARG A 275 4.92 -8.73 -20.93
CA ARG A 275 3.84 -8.51 -21.89
C ARG A 275 2.51 -8.26 -21.21
N ARG A 276 1.70 -7.39 -21.83
CA ARG A 276 0.30 -7.15 -21.49
C ARG A 276 -0.51 -7.09 -22.76
N GLY A 277 -1.56 -7.91 -22.85
CA GLY A 277 -2.33 -8.05 -24.08
C GLY A 277 -1.47 -8.41 -25.30
N GLY A 278 -0.37 -9.15 -25.12
CA GLY A 278 0.58 -9.50 -26.19
C GLY A 278 1.62 -8.43 -26.54
N ALA A 279 1.37 -7.15 -26.21
CA ALA A 279 2.32 -6.07 -26.37
C ALA A 279 3.40 -6.14 -25.29
N VAL A 280 4.66 -5.83 -25.64
CA VAL A 280 5.74 -5.67 -24.66
C VAL A 280 5.56 -4.35 -23.93
N THR A 281 5.43 -4.40 -22.62
CA THR A 281 5.30 -3.21 -21.75
C THR A 281 6.62 -2.81 -21.14
N GLU A 282 7.45 -3.79 -20.81
CA GLU A 282 8.76 -3.61 -20.18
C GLU A 282 9.70 -4.70 -20.65
N VAL A 283 11.01 -4.45 -20.61
CA VAL A 283 12.04 -5.45 -20.87
C VAL A 283 13.03 -5.41 -19.72
N PHE A 284 13.30 -6.58 -19.15
CA PHE A 284 14.41 -6.75 -18.22
C PHE A 284 15.65 -7.17 -18.99
N HIS A 285 16.78 -6.52 -18.73
CA HIS A 285 18.09 -6.95 -19.17
C HIS A 285 18.79 -7.67 -18.02
N VAL A 286 19.47 -8.76 -18.35
CA VAL A 286 20.24 -9.53 -17.37
C VAL A 286 21.68 -9.63 -17.82
N TYR A 287 22.59 -9.16 -16.96
CA TYR A 287 24.02 -9.28 -17.16
C TYR A 287 24.59 -10.27 -16.18
N GLN A 288 25.49 -11.11 -16.68
CA GLN A 288 26.39 -11.89 -15.84
C GLN A 288 27.66 -11.09 -15.59
N THR A 289 28.04 -11.00 -14.32
CA THR A 289 29.30 -10.40 -13.91
C THR A 289 30.32 -11.48 -13.59
N GLY A 290 31.59 -11.16 -13.82
CA GLY A 290 32.69 -11.91 -13.24
C GLY A 290 32.85 -11.60 -11.75
N LYS A 291 33.98 -11.99 -11.16
CA LYS A 291 34.24 -11.75 -9.74
C LYS A 291 34.23 -10.26 -9.42
N MET A 292 33.57 -9.88 -8.34
CA MET A 292 33.63 -8.52 -7.80
C MET A 292 35.04 -8.24 -7.25
N LEU A 293 35.66 -7.18 -7.76
CA LEU A 293 37.05 -6.82 -7.53
C LEU A 293 37.24 -5.88 -6.33
N LYS A 294 36.24 -5.04 -6.06
CA LYS A 294 36.23 -4.06 -4.97
C LYS A 294 34.78 -3.79 -4.54
N PRO A 295 34.53 -3.36 -3.28
CA PRO A 295 33.18 -3.07 -2.80
C PRO A 295 32.55 -1.93 -3.61
N TYR A 296 31.23 -1.97 -3.79
CA TYR A 296 30.48 -0.86 -4.36
C TYR A 296 30.20 0.15 -3.24
N PRO A 297 30.46 1.46 -3.45
CA PRO A 297 30.38 2.48 -2.41
C PRO A 297 28.95 2.79 -1.96
#